data_AF-A0A957E5G1-F1
#
_entry.id   AF-A0A957E5G1-F1
#
_cell.length_a   1.000
_cell.length_b   1.000
_cell.length_c   1.000
_cell.angle_alpha   90.00
_cell.angle_beta   90.00
_cell.angle_gamma   90.00
#
_symmetry.space_group_name_H-M   'P 1'
#
loop_
_entity.id
_entity.type
_entity.pdbx_description
1 polymer ?
#
loop_
_entity_poly.entity_id
_entity_poly.type
_entity_poly.pdbx_seq_one_letter_code
_entity_poly.pdbx_strand_id
1 'polypeptide(L)'
;MTQQEPAFEPSATLLAAQQRLLNLRQTRQAKQTPPALPMPTKPHGRCSPTTNNPLHTLPTHLGWYSERVTAVLQQHHLRQQTIIDSHGDNHWLEYPQTDPPSDQQPESPSTAVVKMYPDIALALLRNKLAASGRIWLLLRHLDTKGQGWIDVDAARAQLTPKDSPLRVCGWRQLRNLLAAGAGIFWQREGDRLWLRGISKVANYLAVEKLVGRPVAISLKTLLQNIGTVRAHFYATFHSGHKTKPVARETLALITAVPTRTQRLYDRRAKVQRQANFALGPRVNTAAAEDQAWQQGQAGFHLTDYNGKQGPPGTTYLAWQLPNSYTAPHKPQPRGRQQRINRELADLLTQGTTGNNQAAIEFNKRYFGSGRGAV
;
A
#
# COMPACT_ATOMS: atom_id res chain seq x y z
N MET A 1 32.79 46.72 31.46
CA MET A 1 32.32 45.80 32.52
C MET A 1 31.70 44.60 31.85
N THR A 2 32.51 43.59 31.57
CA THR A 2 32.10 42.34 30.92
C THR A 2 31.47 41.44 31.96
N GLN A 3 30.15 41.25 31.89
CA GLN A 3 29.44 40.32 32.76
C GLN A 3 29.81 38.90 32.32
N GLN A 4 30.52 38.16 33.18
CA GLN A 4 30.75 36.73 33.01
C GLN A 4 29.44 35.99 33.26
N GLU A 5 28.95 35.28 32.25
CA GLU A 5 27.84 34.34 32.38
C GLU A 5 28.22 33.21 33.36
N PRO A 6 27.34 32.83 34.30
CA PRO A 6 27.62 31.75 35.23
C PRO A 6 27.65 30.41 34.49
N ALA A 7 28.71 29.64 34.70
CA ALA A 7 28.84 28.29 34.17
C ALA A 7 27.66 27.42 34.65
N PHE A 8 26.96 26.80 33.70
CA PHE A 8 25.83 25.92 33.98
C PHE A 8 26.35 24.60 34.57
N GLU A 9 26.32 24.47 35.89
CA GLU A 9 26.61 23.20 36.55
C GLU A 9 25.42 22.24 36.39
N PRO A 10 25.64 21.02 35.86
CA PRO A 10 24.57 20.04 35.71
C PRO A 10 24.01 19.64 37.08
N SER A 11 22.68 19.55 37.18
CA SER A 11 22.03 19.18 38.43
C SER A 11 22.53 17.83 38.95
N ALA A 12 22.68 17.70 40.27
CA ALA A 12 23.11 16.46 40.92
C ALA A 12 22.25 15.24 40.51
N THR A 13 20.96 15.48 40.22
CA THR A 13 20.03 14.47 39.72
C THR A 13 20.41 13.94 38.34
N LEU A 14 20.91 14.79 37.45
CA LEU A 14 21.34 14.42 36.11
C LEU A 14 22.64 13.61 36.14
N LEU A 15 23.60 14.00 37.00
CA LEU A 15 24.84 13.24 37.22
C LEU A 15 24.55 11.84 37.79
N ALA A 16 23.65 11.73 38.77
CA ALA A 16 23.25 10.44 39.35
C ALA A 16 22.55 9.54 38.31
N ALA A 17 21.71 10.10 37.44
CA ALA A 17 21.06 9.35 36.36
C ALA A 17 22.10 8.83 35.34
N GLN A 18 23.10 9.64 35.00
CA GLN A 18 24.16 9.27 34.06
C GLN A 18 25.03 8.13 34.61
N GLN A 19 25.40 8.19 35.89
CA GLN A 19 26.14 7.12 36.57
C GLN A 19 25.33 5.80 36.60
N ARG A 20 24.03 5.87 36.89
CA ARG A 20 23.15 4.69 36.89
C ARG A 20 23.09 4.02 35.51
N LEU A 21 23.08 4.82 34.45
CA LEU A 21 23.09 4.31 33.07
C LEU A 21 24.42 3.63 32.71
N LEU A 22 25.55 4.18 33.15
CA LEU A 22 26.88 3.58 32.95
C LEU A 22 26.99 2.22 33.65
N ASN A 23 26.52 2.11 34.89
CA ASN A 23 26.52 0.85 35.64
C ASN A 23 25.64 -0.23 34.96
N LEU A 24 24.51 0.16 34.39
CA LEU A 24 23.63 -0.75 33.63
C LEU A 24 24.28 -1.24 32.33
N ARG A 25 25.12 -0.42 31.68
CA ARG A 25 25.88 -0.84 30.49
C ARG A 25 26.98 -1.83 30.83
N GLN A 26 27.73 -1.57 31.90
CA GLN A 26 28.79 -2.47 32.36
C GLN A 26 28.23 -3.85 32.76
N THR A 27 27.12 -3.88 33.51
CA THR A 27 26.46 -5.14 33.89
C THR A 27 25.90 -5.92 32.70
N ARG A 28 25.44 -5.25 31.64
CA ARG A 28 25.03 -5.93 30.39
C ARG A 28 26.23 -6.49 29.61
N GLN A 29 27.34 -5.76 29.52
CA GLN A 29 28.55 -6.25 28.87
C GLN A 29 29.13 -7.48 29.60
N ALA A 30 29.17 -7.46 30.93
CA ALA A 30 29.65 -8.59 31.73
C ALA A 30 28.78 -9.86 31.57
N LYS A 31 27.47 -9.69 31.31
CA LYS A 31 26.56 -10.83 31.02
C LYS A 31 26.62 -11.32 29.57
N GLN A 32 27.19 -10.54 28.66
CA GLN A 32 27.27 -10.87 27.24
C GLN A 32 28.59 -11.49 26.81
N THR A 33 29.57 -11.67 27.71
CA THR A 33 30.79 -12.43 27.40
C THR A 33 30.41 -13.90 27.20
N PRO A 34 30.38 -14.42 25.95
CA PRO A 34 30.10 -15.82 25.73
C PRO A 34 31.33 -16.63 26.19
N PRO A 35 31.14 -17.86 26.73
CA PRO A 35 32.26 -18.73 27.02
C PRO A 35 33.04 -19.00 25.73
N ALA A 36 34.36 -18.82 25.80
CA ALA A 36 35.27 -19.07 24.68
C ALA A 36 35.06 -20.49 24.16
N LEU A 37 34.57 -20.61 22.92
CA LEU A 37 34.48 -21.90 22.26
C LEU A 37 35.90 -22.41 21.96
N PRO A 38 36.19 -23.70 22.23
CA PRO A 38 37.48 -24.29 21.92
C PRO A 38 37.67 -24.34 20.40
N MET A 39 38.76 -23.71 19.93
CA MET A 39 39.17 -23.73 18.52
C MET A 39 39.69 -25.13 18.15
N PRO A 40 39.12 -25.80 17.13
CA PRO A 40 39.71 -27.02 16.61
C PRO A 40 40.85 -26.67 15.66
N THR A 41 42.06 -27.09 16.03
CA THR A 41 43.20 -27.18 15.12
C THR A 41 43.09 -28.47 14.31
N LYS A 42 43.05 -28.37 12.96
CA LYS A 42 43.69 -29.30 12.00
C LYS A 42 43.35 -28.98 10.52
N PRO A 43 44.17 -29.48 9.55
CA PRO A 43 44.52 -28.76 8.33
C PRO A 43 43.72 -29.20 7.08
N HIS A 44 43.96 -28.44 6.01
CA HIS A 44 43.36 -28.52 4.69
C HIS A 44 43.33 -29.91 4.04
N GLY A 45 42.11 -30.34 3.69
CA GLY A 45 41.85 -31.35 2.67
C GLY A 45 40.69 -30.87 1.79
N ARG A 46 40.92 -30.82 0.46
CA ARG A 46 39.92 -30.47 -0.55
C ARG A 46 38.71 -31.41 -0.46
N CYS A 47 37.50 -30.83 -0.36
CA CYS A 47 36.25 -31.55 -0.59
C CYS A 47 35.29 -30.70 -1.42
N SER A 48 34.72 -31.34 -2.44
CA SER A 48 33.73 -30.86 -3.39
C SER A 48 32.41 -30.41 -2.73
N PRO A 49 31.55 -29.63 -3.40
CA PRO A 49 30.35 -29.08 -2.79
C PRO A 49 29.25 -30.16 -2.71
N THR A 50 29.06 -30.72 -1.52
CA THR A 50 27.85 -31.49 -1.18
C THR A 50 26.91 -30.60 -0.37
N THR A 51 25.74 -30.34 -0.94
CA THR A 51 24.64 -29.55 -0.39
C THR A 51 23.97 -30.28 0.78
N ASN A 52 24.60 -30.30 1.95
CA ASN A 52 23.97 -30.78 3.17
C ASN A 52 23.38 -29.60 3.95
N ASN A 53 22.07 -29.40 3.78
CA ASN A 53 21.28 -28.43 4.50
C ASN A 53 21.10 -28.93 5.95
N PRO A 54 21.70 -28.29 6.98
CA PRO A 54 21.76 -28.85 8.34
C PRO A 54 20.41 -28.81 9.11
N LEU A 55 19.30 -28.49 8.44
CA LEU A 55 17.97 -28.34 9.05
C LEU A 55 17.12 -29.62 9.04
N HIS A 56 17.52 -30.66 8.29
CA HIS A 56 16.77 -31.91 8.20
C HIS A 56 16.93 -32.85 9.40
N THR A 57 17.85 -32.54 10.31
CA THR A 57 18.12 -33.33 11.52
C THR A 57 17.75 -32.58 12.80
N LEU A 58 16.73 -31.71 12.75
CA LEU A 58 16.19 -31.14 13.98
C LEU A 58 15.37 -32.20 14.74
N PRO A 59 15.68 -32.49 16.01
CA PRO A 59 14.91 -33.41 16.83
C PRO A 59 13.46 -32.93 16.99
N THR A 60 12.53 -33.87 17.22
CA THR A 60 11.08 -33.61 17.32
C THR A 60 10.72 -32.61 18.42
N HIS A 61 11.57 -32.44 19.43
CA HIS A 61 11.48 -31.38 20.42
C HIS A 61 12.89 -30.86 20.78
N LEU A 62 13.00 -29.57 21.11
CA LEU A 62 14.23 -28.96 21.63
C LEU A 62 14.22 -28.84 23.16
N GLY A 63 13.40 -29.67 23.84
CA GLY A 63 13.21 -29.62 25.29
C GLY A 63 11.94 -28.88 25.71
N TRP A 64 11.89 -28.49 26.99
CA TRP A 64 10.67 -28.20 27.75
C TRP A 64 9.74 -27.19 27.04
N TYR A 65 8.53 -27.64 26.73
CA TYR A 65 7.44 -26.89 26.09
C TYR A 65 7.73 -26.30 24.69
N SER A 66 8.78 -26.77 24.00
CA SER A 66 9.17 -26.27 22.67
C SER A 66 8.38 -26.84 21.50
N GLU A 67 7.48 -27.83 21.71
CA GLU A 67 6.78 -28.57 20.66
C GLU A 67 6.08 -27.66 19.64
N ARG A 68 5.38 -26.61 20.11
CA ARG A 68 4.69 -25.67 19.23
C ARG A 68 5.65 -24.84 18.38
N VAL A 69 6.82 -24.48 18.92
CA VAL A 69 7.83 -23.69 18.23
C VAL A 69 8.52 -24.55 17.16
N THR A 70 8.87 -25.79 17.51
CA THR A 70 9.49 -26.75 16.59
C THR A 70 8.54 -27.09 15.44
N ALA A 71 7.24 -27.30 15.73
CA ALA A 71 6.23 -27.55 14.69
C ALA A 71 6.08 -26.37 13.72
N VAL A 72 6.11 -25.13 14.21
CA VAL A 72 6.05 -23.93 13.36
C VAL A 72 7.28 -23.80 12.47
N LEU A 73 8.47 -24.09 13.00
CA LEU A 73 9.72 -24.05 12.24
C LEU A 73 9.77 -25.14 11.16
N GLN A 74 9.35 -26.36 11.49
CA GLN A 74 9.24 -27.47 10.52
C GLN A 74 8.22 -27.14 9.42
N GLN A 75 7.06 -26.58 9.77
CA GLN A 75 6.04 -26.19 8.80
C GLN A 75 6.50 -25.03 7.89
N HIS A 76 7.28 -24.09 8.43
CA HIS A 76 7.88 -23.02 7.64
C HIS A 76 8.93 -23.55 6.67
N HIS A 77 9.74 -24.53 7.10
CA HIS A 77 10.76 -25.16 6.26
C HIS A 77 10.14 -25.98 5.11
N LEU A 78 9.12 -26.79 5.39
CA LEU A 78 8.37 -27.53 4.37
C LEU A 78 7.76 -26.60 3.32
N ARG A 79 7.24 -25.43 3.74
CA ARG A 79 6.75 -24.41 2.79
C ARG A 79 7.86 -23.82 1.93
N GLN A 80 9.06 -23.62 2.46
CA GLN A 80 10.17 -23.10 1.67
C GLN A 80 10.68 -24.13 0.64
N GLN A 81 10.68 -25.42 0.97
CA GLN A 81 11.08 -26.49 0.05
C GLN A 81 10.10 -26.63 -1.13
N THR A 82 8.79 -26.59 -0.87
CA THR A 82 7.78 -26.61 -1.96
C THR A 82 7.89 -25.42 -2.94
N ILE A 83 8.48 -24.30 -2.52
CA ILE A 83 8.71 -23.12 -3.38
C ILE A 83 9.99 -23.30 -4.21
N ILE A 84 10.98 -24.04 -3.70
CA ILE A 84 12.25 -24.28 -4.38
C ILE A 84 12.09 -25.41 -5.41
N ASP A 85 11.33 -26.46 -5.08
CA ASP A 85 11.11 -27.61 -5.98
C ASP A 85 10.13 -27.32 -7.14
N SER A 86 9.45 -26.17 -7.11
CA SER A 86 8.57 -25.71 -8.20
C SER A 86 9.22 -24.70 -9.16
N HIS A 87 10.53 -24.47 -9.05
CA HIS A 87 11.31 -23.59 -9.95
C HIS A 87 12.50 -24.33 -10.58
N GLY A 88 12.26 -25.55 -11.06
CA GLY A 88 13.12 -26.17 -12.08
C GLY A 88 12.71 -25.69 -13.46
N ASP A 89 13.28 -24.56 -13.90
CA ASP A 89 13.60 -24.19 -15.30
C ASP A 89 14.04 -22.72 -15.33
N ASN A 90 15.27 -22.46 -14.88
CA ASN A 90 15.94 -21.17 -15.07
C ASN A 90 16.61 -21.15 -16.45
N HIS A 91 15.83 -20.91 -17.50
CA HIS A 91 16.37 -20.40 -18.76
C HIS A 91 16.59 -18.89 -18.60
N TRP A 92 17.84 -18.48 -18.38
CA TRP A 92 18.25 -17.09 -18.51
C TRP A 92 18.06 -16.67 -19.97
N LEU A 93 16.95 -15.98 -20.27
CA LEU A 93 16.77 -15.30 -21.54
C LEU A 93 17.33 -13.88 -21.43
N GLU A 94 18.33 -13.63 -22.27
CA GLU A 94 18.73 -12.33 -22.80
C GLU A 94 17.55 -11.35 -22.90
N TYR A 95 17.75 -10.13 -22.38
CA TYR A 95 16.83 -9.02 -22.59
C TYR A 95 16.97 -8.53 -24.03
N PRO A 96 15.93 -8.58 -24.89
CA PRO A 96 15.95 -7.80 -26.11
C PRO A 96 15.84 -6.32 -25.74
N GLN A 97 16.70 -5.51 -26.36
CA GLN A 97 16.58 -4.06 -26.32
C GLN A 97 15.21 -3.66 -26.88
N THR A 98 14.40 -2.96 -26.07
CA THR A 98 13.10 -2.45 -26.51
C THR A 98 13.28 -1.11 -27.22
N ASP A 99 13.01 -1.10 -28.52
CA ASP A 99 12.59 0.09 -29.26
C ASP A 99 11.32 0.71 -28.65
N PRO A 100 11.06 2.01 -28.87
CA PRO A 100 9.89 2.70 -28.31
C PRO A 100 8.59 2.03 -28.81
N PRO A 101 7.56 1.86 -27.96
CA PRO A 101 6.38 1.10 -28.32
C PRO A 101 5.56 1.83 -29.38
N SER A 102 5.44 1.19 -30.55
CA SER A 102 4.43 1.45 -31.55
C SER A 102 3.04 1.22 -30.96
N ASP A 103 2.11 2.13 -31.27
CA ASP A 103 0.69 2.07 -30.92
C ASP A 103 0.03 0.81 -31.50
N GLN A 104 0.03 -0.28 -30.73
CA GLN A 104 -0.80 -1.44 -31.00
C GLN A 104 -1.60 -1.78 -29.74
N GLN A 105 -2.79 -1.19 -29.65
CA GLN A 105 -3.85 -1.64 -28.76
C GLN A 105 -4.38 -2.99 -29.25
N PRO A 106 -4.29 -4.08 -28.47
CA PRO A 106 -5.18 -5.21 -28.70
C PRO A 106 -6.60 -4.79 -28.28
N GLU A 107 -7.51 -4.69 -29.23
CA GLU A 107 -8.94 -4.54 -29.01
C GLU A 107 -9.44 -5.73 -28.15
N SER A 108 -9.52 -5.52 -26.85
CA SER A 108 -10.05 -6.49 -25.90
C SER A 108 -11.57 -6.26 -25.74
N PRO A 109 -12.37 -7.33 -25.57
CA PRO A 109 -13.82 -7.24 -25.42
C PRO A 109 -14.18 -6.22 -24.33
N SER A 110 -15.19 -5.39 -24.62
CA SER A 110 -15.63 -4.24 -23.83
C SER A 110 -15.90 -4.62 -22.36
N THR A 111 -14.83 -4.62 -21.56
CA THR A 111 -14.92 -4.99 -20.16
C THR A 111 -15.57 -3.82 -19.47
N ALA A 112 -16.78 -3.99 -18.95
CA ALA A 112 -17.46 -2.94 -18.21
C ALA A 112 -16.54 -2.37 -17.11
N VAL A 113 -16.48 -1.04 -17.03
CA VAL A 113 -15.58 -0.30 -16.14
C VAL A 113 -16.38 0.52 -15.13
N VAL A 114 -15.82 0.64 -13.93
CA VAL A 114 -16.33 1.52 -12.87
C VAL A 114 -15.38 2.69 -12.70
N LYS A 115 -15.96 3.90 -12.65
CA LYS A 115 -15.22 5.14 -12.37
C LYS A 115 -14.82 5.20 -10.90
N MET A 116 -13.52 5.23 -10.62
CA MET A 116 -12.96 5.34 -9.27
C MET A 116 -12.18 6.64 -9.11
N TYR A 117 -12.28 7.28 -7.95
CA TYR A 117 -11.46 8.43 -7.59
C TYR A 117 -10.28 7.98 -6.71
N PRO A 118 -9.03 8.37 -7.04
CA PRO A 118 -7.86 7.92 -6.30
C PRO A 118 -7.93 8.17 -4.79
N ASP A 119 -8.36 9.36 -4.36
CA ASP A 119 -8.43 9.69 -2.92
C ASP A 119 -9.42 8.81 -2.16
N ILE A 120 -10.56 8.49 -2.79
CA ILE A 120 -11.55 7.57 -2.22
C ILE A 120 -10.95 6.17 -2.12
N ALA A 121 -10.29 5.67 -3.17
CA ALA A 121 -9.66 4.36 -3.17
C ALA A 121 -8.59 4.26 -2.07
N LEU A 122 -7.75 5.29 -1.91
CA LEU A 122 -6.76 5.36 -0.83
C LEU A 122 -7.42 5.48 0.55
N ALA A 123 -8.52 6.21 0.69
CA ALA A 123 -9.24 6.31 1.95
C ALA A 123 -9.93 4.99 2.33
N LEU A 124 -10.40 4.21 1.36
CA LEU A 124 -10.88 2.83 1.58
C LEU A 124 -9.77 1.91 2.11
N LEU A 125 -8.53 2.09 1.65
CA LEU A 125 -7.38 1.34 2.16
C LEU A 125 -7.02 1.77 3.58
N ARG A 126 -6.91 3.08 3.82
CA ARG A 126 -6.63 3.68 5.14
C ARG A 126 -7.60 3.20 6.21
N ASN A 127 -8.90 3.25 5.91
CA ASN A 127 -9.96 2.84 6.83
C ASN A 127 -10.21 1.33 6.85
N LYS A 128 -9.43 0.51 6.12
CA LYS A 128 -9.61 -0.94 5.97
C LYS A 128 -10.99 -1.37 5.41
N LEU A 129 -11.71 -0.45 4.74
CA LEU A 129 -13.05 -0.64 4.18
C LEU A 129 -13.07 -1.12 2.73
N ALA A 130 -11.93 -1.53 2.17
CA ALA A 130 -11.83 -1.94 0.76
C ALA A 130 -12.85 -3.03 0.35
N ALA A 131 -13.22 -3.95 1.25
CA ALA A 131 -14.17 -5.01 0.94
C ALA A 131 -15.61 -4.49 0.81
N SER A 132 -16.07 -3.66 1.75
CA SER A 132 -17.40 -3.02 1.67
C SER A 132 -17.44 -1.96 0.57
N GLY A 133 -16.36 -1.19 0.38
CA GLY A 133 -16.22 -0.25 -0.73
C GLY A 133 -16.28 -0.94 -2.10
N ARG A 134 -15.72 -2.15 -2.24
CA ARG A 134 -15.90 -2.97 -3.44
C ARG A 134 -17.37 -3.30 -3.68
N ILE A 135 -18.12 -3.73 -2.65
CA ILE A 135 -19.55 -4.02 -2.77
C ILE A 135 -20.31 -2.75 -3.20
N TRP A 136 -19.99 -1.60 -2.61
CA TRP A 136 -20.60 -0.33 -3.01
C TRP A 136 -20.39 -0.01 -4.49
N LEU A 137 -19.20 -0.21 -5.04
CA LEU A 137 -18.93 0.00 -6.47
C LEU A 137 -19.74 -0.96 -7.36
N LEU A 138 -19.87 -2.22 -6.95
CA LEU A 138 -20.64 -3.22 -7.69
C LEU A 138 -22.14 -2.94 -7.63
N LEU A 139 -22.66 -2.53 -6.47
CA LEU A 139 -24.04 -2.09 -6.33
C LEU A 139 -24.31 -0.87 -7.22
N ARG A 140 -23.41 0.12 -7.23
CA ARG A 140 -23.57 1.26 -8.15
C ARG A 140 -23.50 0.88 -9.63
N HIS A 141 -22.80 -0.19 -9.98
CA HIS A 141 -22.80 -0.73 -11.33
C HIS A 141 -24.13 -1.44 -11.67
N LEU A 142 -24.73 -2.14 -10.70
CA LEU A 142 -26.04 -2.79 -10.84
C LEU A 142 -27.20 -1.79 -10.96
N ASP A 143 -27.07 -0.59 -10.38
CA ASP A 143 -28.05 0.49 -10.52
C ASP A 143 -27.93 1.18 -11.90
N THR A 144 -28.29 0.46 -12.95
CA THR A 144 -28.24 0.93 -14.34
C THR A 144 -29.21 2.08 -14.61
N LYS A 145 -30.32 2.14 -13.86
CA LYS A 145 -31.34 3.19 -13.95
C LYS A 145 -30.97 4.45 -13.17
N GLY A 146 -29.96 4.40 -12.30
CA GLY A 146 -29.51 5.54 -11.49
C GLY A 146 -30.52 5.95 -10.41
N GLN A 147 -31.29 4.99 -9.89
CA GLN A 147 -32.32 5.23 -8.88
C GLN A 147 -31.73 5.59 -7.51
N GLY A 148 -30.47 5.25 -7.28
CA GLY A 148 -29.78 5.46 -6.01
C GLY A 148 -30.16 4.46 -4.92
N TRP A 149 -30.85 3.37 -5.26
CA TRP A 149 -31.15 2.28 -4.34
C TRP A 149 -31.21 0.91 -5.04
N ILE A 150 -31.02 -0.17 -4.29
CA ILE A 150 -31.09 -1.56 -4.77
C ILE A 150 -31.78 -2.43 -3.72
N ASP A 151 -32.65 -3.35 -4.13
CA ASP A 151 -33.23 -4.35 -3.23
C ASP A 151 -32.16 -5.34 -2.75
N VAL A 152 -32.20 -5.69 -1.46
CA VAL A 152 -31.26 -6.63 -0.83
C VAL A 152 -31.29 -7.99 -1.51
N ASP A 153 -32.47 -8.46 -1.92
CA ASP A 153 -32.62 -9.72 -2.63
C ASP A 153 -32.07 -9.66 -4.06
N ALA A 154 -32.21 -8.52 -4.74
CA ALA A 154 -31.57 -8.30 -6.04
C ALA A 154 -30.04 -8.30 -5.91
N ALA A 155 -29.50 -7.60 -4.90
CA ALA A 155 -28.07 -7.63 -4.59
C ALA A 155 -27.58 -9.06 -4.26
N ARG A 156 -28.36 -9.82 -3.49
CA ARG A 156 -28.07 -11.22 -3.17
C ARG A 156 -28.05 -12.08 -4.43
N ALA A 157 -29.07 -11.98 -5.27
CA ALA A 157 -29.20 -12.75 -6.51
C ALA A 157 -28.03 -12.48 -7.48
N GLN A 158 -27.51 -11.25 -7.50
CA GLN A 158 -26.41 -10.90 -8.39
C GLN A 158 -25.02 -11.20 -7.79
N LEU A 159 -24.80 -11.07 -6.49
CA LEU A 159 -23.43 -11.12 -5.93
C LEU A 159 -23.04 -12.45 -5.26
N THR A 160 -23.99 -13.38 -5.07
CA THR A 160 -23.79 -14.58 -4.24
C THR A 160 -23.87 -15.94 -4.94
N PRO A 161 -24.75 -16.17 -5.93
CA PRO A 161 -24.86 -17.48 -6.58
C PRO A 161 -23.57 -17.90 -7.26
N LYS A 162 -23.28 -19.20 -7.29
CA LYS A 162 -22.06 -19.76 -7.91
C LYS A 162 -21.97 -19.41 -9.39
N ASP A 163 -23.10 -19.44 -10.07
CA ASP A 163 -23.20 -19.23 -11.52
C ASP A 163 -23.39 -17.75 -11.91
N SER A 164 -23.46 -16.85 -10.91
CA SER A 164 -23.58 -15.43 -11.22
C SER A 164 -22.27 -14.87 -11.81
N PRO A 165 -22.32 -14.13 -12.93
CA PRO A 165 -21.13 -13.49 -13.50
C PRO A 165 -20.55 -12.42 -12.58
N LEU A 166 -21.34 -11.87 -11.66
CA LEU A 166 -20.93 -10.85 -10.68
C LEU A 166 -20.69 -11.44 -9.29
N ARG A 167 -20.56 -12.77 -9.18
CA ARG A 167 -20.30 -13.42 -7.90
C ARG A 167 -19.04 -12.90 -7.24
N VAL A 168 -19.16 -12.54 -5.97
CA VAL A 168 -18.02 -12.09 -5.14
C VAL A 168 -17.83 -12.93 -3.89
N CYS A 169 -18.91 -13.30 -3.20
CA CYS A 169 -18.84 -14.01 -1.93
C CYS A 169 -20.17 -14.69 -1.59
N GLY A 170 -20.17 -15.62 -0.62
CA GLY A 170 -21.41 -16.24 -0.15
C GLY A 170 -22.31 -15.27 0.64
N TRP A 171 -23.59 -15.62 0.80
CA TRP A 171 -24.59 -14.78 1.45
C TRP A 171 -24.22 -14.31 2.86
N ARG A 172 -23.66 -15.21 3.70
CA ARG A 172 -23.18 -14.84 5.05
C ARG A 172 -22.15 -13.72 5.00
N GLN A 173 -21.18 -13.83 4.09
CA GLN A 173 -20.16 -12.80 3.93
C GLN A 173 -20.73 -11.50 3.37
N LEU A 174 -21.66 -11.59 2.40
CA LEU A 174 -22.34 -10.41 1.88
C LEU A 174 -23.07 -9.66 2.99
N ARG A 175 -23.84 -10.35 3.84
CA ARG A 175 -24.50 -9.72 5.00
C ARG A 175 -23.51 -9.02 5.94
N ASN A 176 -22.39 -9.66 6.26
CA ASN A 176 -21.35 -9.04 7.10
C ASN A 176 -20.79 -7.77 6.45
N LEU A 177 -20.56 -7.78 5.13
CA LEU A 177 -20.07 -6.61 4.40
C LEU A 177 -21.14 -5.51 4.30
N LEU A 178 -22.42 -5.89 4.14
CA LEU A 178 -23.56 -4.99 4.13
C LEU A 178 -23.73 -4.29 5.49
N ALA A 179 -23.58 -5.03 6.58
CA ALA A 179 -23.59 -4.46 7.93
C ALA A 179 -22.38 -3.53 8.15
N ALA A 180 -21.17 -3.96 7.79
CA ALA A 180 -19.96 -3.16 7.96
C ALA A 180 -19.93 -1.87 7.12
N GLY A 181 -20.67 -1.83 6.01
CA GLY A 181 -20.77 -0.65 5.15
C GLY A 181 -22.00 0.23 5.41
N ALA A 182 -22.90 -0.18 6.31
CA ALA A 182 -24.09 0.59 6.65
C ALA A 182 -23.69 1.93 7.29
N GLY A 183 -24.42 2.99 6.96
CA GLY A 183 -24.09 4.36 7.39
C GLY A 183 -23.01 5.02 6.52
N ILE A 184 -22.07 4.26 5.95
CA ILE A 184 -20.94 4.80 5.16
C ILE A 184 -21.22 4.77 3.66
N PHE A 185 -21.63 3.62 3.13
CA PHE A 185 -21.84 3.41 1.69
C PHE A 185 -23.31 3.37 1.30
N TRP A 186 -24.17 3.00 2.24
CA TRP A 186 -25.61 2.92 2.06
C TRP A 186 -26.34 3.12 3.38
N GLN A 187 -27.64 3.40 3.28
CA GLN A 187 -28.60 3.30 4.37
C GLN A 187 -29.58 2.19 4.03
N ARG A 188 -29.91 1.35 5.01
CA ARG A 188 -30.88 0.26 4.81
C ARG A 188 -32.23 0.68 5.36
N GLU A 189 -33.26 0.57 4.54
CA GLU A 189 -34.66 0.80 4.92
C GLU A 189 -35.48 -0.39 4.45
N GLY A 190 -35.87 -1.25 5.39
CA GLY A 190 -36.47 -2.56 5.08
C GLY A 190 -35.55 -3.40 4.19
N ASP A 191 -36.05 -3.74 3.01
CA ASP A 191 -35.34 -4.52 1.99
C ASP A 191 -34.65 -3.68 0.92
N ARG A 192 -34.59 -2.36 1.09
CA ARG A 192 -33.88 -1.45 0.16
C ARG A 192 -32.57 -0.95 0.75
N LEU A 193 -31.55 -0.95 -0.08
CA LEU A 193 -30.25 -0.33 0.18
C LEU A 193 -30.16 0.99 -0.59
N TRP A 194 -30.35 2.11 0.10
CA TRP A 194 -30.14 3.44 -0.47
C TRP A 194 -28.65 3.76 -0.56
N LEU A 195 -28.11 3.82 -1.77
CA LEU A 195 -26.70 4.03 -2.05
C LEU A 195 -26.30 5.48 -1.80
N ARG A 196 -25.25 5.70 -1.03
CA ARG A 196 -24.69 7.04 -0.85
C ARG A 196 -23.91 7.47 -2.07
N GLY A 197 -24.12 8.73 -2.45
CA GLY A 197 -23.37 9.41 -3.51
C GLY A 197 -21.89 9.61 -3.16
N ILE A 198 -21.10 9.96 -4.17
CA ILE A 198 -19.64 10.07 -4.04
C ILE A 198 -19.22 11.11 -3.00
N SER A 199 -19.85 12.29 -2.96
CA SER A 199 -19.56 13.35 -1.98
C SER A 199 -19.79 12.87 -0.55
N LYS A 200 -20.94 12.24 -0.28
CA LYS A 200 -21.24 11.70 1.06
C LYS A 200 -20.23 10.62 1.48
N VAL A 201 -19.91 9.69 0.59
CA VAL A 201 -18.92 8.62 0.89
C VAL A 201 -17.53 9.22 1.13
N ALA A 202 -17.10 10.17 0.31
CA ALA A 202 -15.83 10.88 0.51
C ALA A 202 -15.78 11.59 1.87
N ASN A 203 -16.86 12.28 2.25
CA ASN A 203 -16.97 12.92 3.57
C ASN A 203 -16.86 11.91 4.72
N TYR A 204 -17.60 10.79 4.68
CA TYR A 204 -17.48 9.74 5.71
C TYR A 204 -16.09 9.11 5.81
N LEU A 205 -15.34 9.09 4.71
CA LEU A 205 -13.98 8.58 4.66
C LEU A 205 -12.92 9.64 5.03
N ALA A 206 -13.35 10.83 5.50
CA ALA A 206 -12.50 11.97 5.80
C ALA A 206 -11.64 12.42 4.60
N VAL A 207 -12.23 12.41 3.40
CA VAL A 207 -11.60 12.94 2.19
C VAL A 207 -12.07 14.39 2.01
N GLU A 208 -11.17 15.33 2.29
CA GLU A 208 -11.44 16.77 2.19
C GLU A 208 -11.70 17.21 0.73
N LYS A 209 -10.94 16.63 -0.21
CA LYS A 209 -11.01 17.01 -1.62
C LYS A 209 -10.58 15.86 -2.52
N LEU A 210 -11.25 15.74 -3.67
CA LEU A 210 -10.85 14.85 -4.74
C LEU A 210 -9.83 15.55 -5.65
N VAL A 211 -8.60 15.03 -5.65
CA VAL A 211 -7.44 15.45 -6.43
C VAL A 211 -7.13 14.41 -7.52
N GLY A 212 -6.39 14.82 -8.54
CA GLY A 212 -6.05 13.95 -9.66
C GLY A 212 -7.22 13.76 -10.64
N ARG A 213 -7.02 12.84 -11.59
CA ARG A 213 -8.05 12.38 -12.53
C ARG A 213 -8.68 11.10 -11.99
N PRO A 214 -10.01 10.93 -12.10
CA PRO A 214 -10.64 9.64 -11.86
C PRO A 214 -10.08 8.61 -12.85
N VAL A 215 -10.16 7.33 -12.51
CA VAL A 215 -9.62 6.23 -13.31
C VAL A 215 -10.67 5.15 -13.53
N ALA A 216 -10.54 4.41 -14.63
CA ALA A 216 -11.38 3.25 -14.91
C ALA A 216 -10.80 1.99 -14.27
N ILE A 217 -11.57 1.35 -13.38
CA ILE A 217 -11.28 0.01 -12.87
C ILE A 217 -12.21 -0.98 -13.57
N SER A 218 -11.65 -2.04 -14.14
CA SER A 218 -12.46 -3.09 -14.77
C SER A 218 -13.30 -3.85 -13.75
N LEU A 219 -14.52 -4.28 -14.12
CA LEU A 219 -15.30 -5.17 -13.25
C LEU A 219 -14.57 -6.47 -12.95
N LYS A 220 -13.87 -7.03 -13.95
CA LYS A 220 -13.04 -8.23 -13.77
C LYS A 220 -12.06 -8.07 -12.61
N THR A 221 -11.44 -6.90 -12.47
CA THR A 221 -10.57 -6.56 -11.34
C THR A 221 -11.34 -6.55 -10.02
N LEU A 222 -12.54 -5.95 -9.96
CA LEU A 222 -13.35 -5.90 -8.74
C LEU A 222 -13.84 -7.29 -8.30
N LEU A 223 -14.06 -8.21 -9.24
CA LEU A 223 -14.51 -9.58 -8.95
C LEU A 223 -13.38 -10.50 -8.45
N GLN A 224 -12.12 -10.07 -8.51
CA GLN A 224 -10.99 -10.85 -8.00
C GLN A 224 -10.94 -10.88 -6.46
N ASN A 225 -9.95 -11.62 -5.95
CA ASN A 225 -9.69 -11.69 -4.51
C ASN A 225 -9.44 -10.29 -3.92
N ILE A 226 -9.75 -10.12 -2.63
CA ILE A 226 -9.68 -8.81 -1.98
C ILE A 226 -8.25 -8.24 -1.95
N GLY A 227 -7.22 -9.09 -1.96
CA GLY A 227 -5.83 -8.68 -2.01
C GLY A 227 -5.46 -8.01 -3.34
N THR A 228 -6.02 -8.49 -4.44
CA THR A 228 -5.85 -7.88 -5.77
C THR A 228 -6.69 -6.60 -5.88
N VAL A 229 -7.91 -6.58 -5.37
CA VAL A 229 -8.74 -5.36 -5.36
C VAL A 229 -8.03 -4.24 -4.57
N ARG A 230 -7.46 -4.55 -3.40
CA ARG A 230 -6.66 -3.59 -2.62
C ARG A 230 -5.44 -3.08 -3.39
N ALA A 231 -4.76 -3.96 -4.12
CA ALA A 231 -3.63 -3.57 -4.95
C ALA A 231 -4.05 -2.60 -6.07
N HIS A 232 -5.19 -2.84 -6.71
CA HIS A 232 -5.72 -1.94 -7.74
C HIS A 232 -6.26 -0.62 -7.16
N PHE A 233 -6.85 -0.63 -5.96
CA PHE A 233 -7.18 0.61 -5.24
C PHE A 233 -5.93 1.46 -4.99
N TYR A 234 -4.82 0.83 -4.59
CA TYR A 234 -3.55 1.53 -4.46
C TYR A 234 -3.03 2.05 -5.81
N ALA A 235 -3.08 1.22 -6.86
CA ALA A 235 -2.63 1.59 -8.20
C ALA A 235 -3.41 2.75 -8.84
N THR A 236 -4.64 3.05 -8.37
CA THR A 236 -5.38 4.23 -8.84
C THR A 236 -4.65 5.54 -8.58
N PHE A 237 -3.82 5.62 -7.53
CA PHE A 237 -3.01 6.80 -7.24
C PHE A 237 -2.05 7.11 -8.40
N HIS A 238 -1.28 6.11 -8.82
CA HIS A 238 -0.31 6.24 -9.91
C HIS A 238 -0.98 6.55 -11.25
N SER A 239 -2.15 5.96 -11.53
CA SER A 239 -2.88 6.22 -12.78
C SER A 239 -3.62 7.57 -12.79
N GLY A 240 -4.09 8.03 -11.64
CA GLY A 240 -4.89 9.26 -11.54
C GLY A 240 -4.07 10.53 -11.37
N HIS A 241 -2.83 10.42 -10.88
CA HIS A 241 -1.94 11.55 -10.68
C HIS A 241 -0.87 11.57 -11.77
N LYS A 242 -0.51 12.78 -12.25
CA LYS A 242 0.71 12.95 -13.03
C LYS A 242 1.87 12.87 -12.05
N THR A 243 2.40 11.68 -11.81
CA THR A 243 3.41 11.45 -10.80
C THR A 243 4.77 11.90 -11.32
N LYS A 244 5.33 12.94 -10.68
CA LYS A 244 6.78 13.15 -10.68
C LYS A 244 7.46 11.94 -10.03
N PRO A 245 8.74 11.67 -10.31
CA PRO A 245 9.47 10.63 -9.59
C PRO A 245 9.30 10.79 -8.07
N VAL A 246 8.96 9.71 -7.37
CA VAL A 246 8.57 9.75 -5.95
C VAL A 246 9.21 8.60 -5.17
N ALA A 247 9.71 8.91 -3.98
CA ALA A 247 10.31 7.92 -3.11
C ALA A 247 9.22 7.05 -2.45
N ARG A 248 9.53 5.78 -2.15
CA ARG A 248 8.56 4.87 -1.51
C ARG A 248 8.15 5.32 -0.12
N GLU A 249 9.05 5.97 0.60
CA GLU A 249 8.76 6.54 1.92
C GLU A 249 7.75 7.67 1.82
N THR A 250 7.92 8.58 0.85
CA THR A 250 6.93 9.61 0.54
C THR A 250 5.60 8.99 0.12
N LEU A 251 5.60 7.95 -0.72
CA LEU A 251 4.38 7.20 -1.05
C LEU A 251 3.73 6.59 0.19
N ALA A 252 4.50 6.12 1.17
CA ALA A 252 3.96 5.55 2.40
C ALA A 252 3.24 6.60 3.23
N LEU A 253 3.79 7.81 3.31
CA LEU A 253 3.14 8.94 3.99
C LEU A 253 1.84 9.34 3.30
N ILE A 254 1.85 9.47 1.96
CA ILE A 254 0.67 9.92 1.19
C ILE A 254 -0.43 8.86 1.18
N THR A 255 -0.07 7.61 0.92
CA THR A 255 -1.05 6.53 0.71
C THR A 255 -1.40 5.76 1.99
N ALA A 256 -0.64 5.98 3.07
CA ALA A 256 -0.64 5.18 4.30
C ALA A 256 -0.39 3.68 4.08
N VAL A 257 0.20 3.29 2.94
CA VAL A 257 0.55 1.90 2.63
C VAL A 257 2.04 1.70 2.93
N PRO A 258 2.42 0.77 3.84
CA PRO A 258 3.83 0.50 4.13
C PRO A 258 4.61 0.02 2.90
N THR A 259 5.89 0.37 2.83
CA THR A 259 6.80 0.06 1.71
C THR A 259 6.76 -1.40 1.25
N ARG A 260 6.74 -2.36 2.19
CA ARG A 260 6.63 -3.80 1.87
C ARG A 260 5.32 -4.11 1.14
N THR A 261 4.22 -3.55 1.62
CA THR A 261 2.88 -3.73 1.03
C THR A 261 2.77 -3.03 -0.32
N GLN A 262 3.40 -1.86 -0.50
CA GLN A 262 3.47 -1.19 -1.79
C GLN A 262 4.11 -2.11 -2.84
N ARG A 263 5.26 -2.74 -2.55
CA ARG A 263 5.92 -3.67 -3.49
C ARG A 263 5.01 -4.84 -3.88
N LEU A 264 4.26 -5.37 -2.91
CA LEU A 264 3.29 -6.44 -3.16
C LEU A 264 2.13 -5.95 -4.04
N TYR A 265 1.62 -4.74 -3.78
CA TYR A 265 0.55 -4.14 -4.55
C TYR A 265 0.99 -3.78 -5.97
N ASP A 266 2.18 -3.20 -6.14
CA ASP A 266 2.78 -2.92 -7.44
C ASP A 266 2.82 -4.19 -8.30
N ARG A 267 3.33 -5.29 -7.74
CA ARG A 267 3.39 -6.58 -8.44
C ARG A 267 1.99 -7.11 -8.81
N ARG A 268 1.04 -7.08 -7.87
CA ARG A 268 -0.32 -7.61 -8.07
C ARG A 268 -1.12 -6.80 -9.09
N ALA A 269 -1.02 -5.48 -9.03
CA ALA A 269 -1.71 -4.58 -9.94
C ALA A 269 -0.91 -4.31 -11.22
N LYS A 270 0.25 -4.95 -11.42
CA LYS A 270 1.14 -4.75 -12.57
C LYS A 270 1.54 -3.27 -12.77
N VAL A 271 1.83 -2.57 -11.67
CA VAL A 271 2.44 -1.24 -11.71
C VAL A 271 3.89 -1.40 -12.12
N GLN A 272 4.26 -0.76 -13.22
CA GLN A 272 5.64 -0.71 -13.70
C GLN A 272 6.40 0.34 -12.89
N ARG A 273 7.59 -0.04 -12.43
CA ARG A 273 8.51 0.86 -11.73
C ARG A 273 9.76 1.04 -12.58
N GLN A 274 10.08 2.29 -12.89
CA GLN A 274 11.36 2.67 -13.46
C GLN A 274 12.25 3.21 -12.33
N ALA A 275 13.38 2.53 -12.11
CA ALA A 275 14.39 3.02 -11.18
C ALA A 275 15.17 4.16 -11.84
N ASN A 276 15.38 5.23 -11.08
CA ASN A 276 16.11 6.40 -11.54
C ASN A 276 17.41 6.51 -10.73
N PHE A 277 18.51 6.83 -11.40
CA PHE A 277 19.82 6.99 -10.79
C PHE A 277 20.44 8.29 -11.27
N ALA A 278 21.13 8.98 -10.36
CA ALA A 278 22.01 10.09 -10.71
C ALA A 278 23.44 9.57 -10.82
N LEU A 279 24.17 10.08 -11.79
CA LEU A 279 25.59 9.80 -11.98
C LEU A 279 26.40 11.01 -11.53
N GLY A 280 27.37 10.75 -10.67
CA GLY A 280 28.38 11.69 -10.24
C GLY A 280 29.69 11.50 -11.00
N PRO A 281 30.81 12.01 -10.46
CA PRO A 281 32.12 11.93 -11.08
C PRO A 281 32.63 10.48 -11.16
N ARG A 282 33.66 10.29 -11.98
CA ARG A 282 34.39 9.02 -12.07
C ARG A 282 35.07 8.72 -10.73
N VAL A 283 35.05 7.46 -10.31
CA VAL A 283 35.53 7.07 -8.96
C VAL A 283 37.00 7.43 -8.71
N ASN A 284 37.83 7.53 -9.76
CA ASN A 284 39.26 7.82 -9.62
C ASN A 284 39.59 9.31 -9.45
N THR A 285 38.61 10.18 -9.22
CA THR A 285 38.83 11.61 -9.02
C THR A 285 38.68 11.97 -7.54
N ALA A 286 39.47 12.92 -7.05
CA ALA A 286 39.30 13.48 -5.70
C ALA A 286 37.86 13.99 -5.47
N ALA A 287 37.20 14.48 -6.52
CA ALA A 287 35.79 14.89 -6.49
C ALA A 287 34.81 13.76 -6.15
N ALA A 288 35.16 12.49 -6.36
CA ALA A 288 34.31 11.37 -6.00
C ALA A 288 34.21 11.17 -4.49
N GLU A 289 35.30 11.41 -3.74
CA GLU A 289 35.32 11.31 -2.28
C GLU A 289 34.49 12.43 -1.65
N ASP A 290 34.68 13.68 -2.12
CA ASP A 290 33.89 14.84 -1.69
C ASP A 290 32.39 14.65 -1.95
N GLN A 291 32.04 14.10 -3.11
CA GLN A 291 30.66 13.89 -3.50
C GLN A 291 30.01 12.71 -2.76
N ALA A 292 30.78 11.66 -2.47
CA ALA A 292 30.32 10.57 -1.60
C ALA A 292 30.04 11.08 -0.18
N TRP A 293 30.87 11.99 0.33
CA TRP A 293 30.63 12.64 1.63
C TRP A 293 29.34 13.47 1.64
N GLN A 294 29.11 14.28 0.61
CA GLN A 294 27.91 15.12 0.51
C GLN A 294 26.61 14.34 0.36
N GLN A 295 26.61 13.24 -0.40
CA GLN A 295 25.42 12.42 -0.64
C GLN A 295 25.19 11.35 0.45
N GLY A 296 26.19 11.14 1.33
CA GLY A 296 26.15 10.16 2.41
C GLY A 296 26.24 8.71 1.94
N GLN A 297 25.86 7.77 2.82
CA GLN A 297 26.01 6.32 2.62
C GLN A 297 25.16 5.71 1.49
N ALA A 298 24.43 6.51 0.71
CA ALA A 298 23.56 6.04 -0.37
C ALA A 298 24.25 5.98 -1.75
N GLY A 299 25.51 6.41 -1.84
CA GLY A 299 26.33 6.28 -3.05
C GLY A 299 26.80 4.84 -3.29
N PHE A 300 26.87 4.43 -4.55
CA PHE A 300 27.41 3.14 -4.99
C PHE A 300 28.15 3.29 -6.33
N HIS A 301 29.02 2.33 -6.65
CA HIS A 301 29.76 2.35 -7.91
C HIS A 301 28.92 1.77 -9.06
N LEU A 302 28.81 2.50 -10.17
CA LEU A 302 28.16 2.05 -11.39
C LEU A 302 29.17 2.03 -12.54
N THR A 303 29.43 0.84 -13.08
CA THR A 303 30.28 0.67 -14.26
C THR A 303 29.44 0.73 -15.54
N ASP A 304 29.78 1.67 -16.42
CA ASP A 304 29.13 1.82 -17.73
C ASP A 304 29.83 0.95 -18.78
N TYR A 305 29.45 -0.33 -18.84
CA TYR A 305 30.02 -1.28 -19.80
C TYR A 305 29.78 -0.91 -21.25
N ASN A 306 28.69 -0.20 -21.55
CA ASN A 306 28.27 0.11 -22.90
C ASN A 306 28.74 1.48 -23.39
N GLY A 307 29.41 2.25 -22.53
CA GLY A 307 29.87 3.60 -22.85
C GLY A 307 28.75 4.58 -23.19
N LYS A 308 27.56 4.43 -22.60
CA LYS A 308 26.41 5.33 -22.83
C LYS A 308 26.62 6.73 -22.26
N GLN A 309 27.49 6.88 -21.27
CA GLN A 309 27.74 8.09 -20.48
C GLN A 309 29.20 8.56 -20.60
N GLY A 310 30.04 7.80 -21.29
CA GLY A 310 31.47 8.06 -21.45
C GLY A 310 32.18 6.83 -22.05
N PRO A 311 33.50 6.69 -21.84
CA PRO A 311 34.24 5.54 -22.35
C PRO A 311 33.70 4.21 -21.77
N PRO A 312 33.52 3.16 -22.58
CA PRO A 312 33.14 1.84 -22.12
C PRO A 312 34.04 1.35 -20.97
N GLY A 313 33.42 0.77 -19.94
CA GLY A 313 34.12 0.25 -18.75
C GLY A 313 34.44 1.31 -17.68
N THR A 314 34.08 2.58 -17.90
CA THR A 314 34.29 3.62 -16.88
C THR A 314 33.36 3.42 -15.68
N THR A 315 33.91 3.55 -14.47
CA THR A 315 33.13 3.47 -13.23
C THR A 315 32.87 4.85 -12.65
N TYR A 316 31.60 5.11 -12.35
CA TYR A 316 31.08 6.36 -11.80
C TYR A 316 30.55 6.14 -10.39
N LEU A 317 30.63 7.17 -9.55
CA LEU A 317 29.83 7.22 -8.34
C LEU A 317 28.36 7.49 -8.74
N ALA A 318 27.41 6.71 -8.24
CA ALA A 318 26.00 6.85 -8.53
C ALA A 318 25.16 6.78 -7.26
N TRP A 319 23.97 7.36 -7.26
CA TRP A 319 23.01 7.24 -6.16
C TRP A 319 21.58 7.12 -6.67
N GLN A 320 20.72 6.51 -5.86
CA GLN A 320 19.33 6.28 -6.23
C GLN A 320 18.50 7.57 -6.10
N LEU A 321 17.82 7.93 -7.18
CA LEU A 321 16.79 8.96 -7.20
C LEU A 321 15.40 8.35 -6.93
N PRO A 322 14.40 9.18 -6.57
CA PRO A 322 13.00 8.76 -6.54
C PRO A 322 12.59 8.03 -7.83
N ASN A 323 11.78 6.98 -7.71
CA ASN A 323 11.41 6.14 -8.86
C ASN A 323 10.21 6.74 -9.62
N SER A 324 10.10 6.43 -10.91
CA SER A 324 8.90 6.71 -11.70
C SER A 324 7.97 5.48 -11.70
N TYR A 325 6.67 5.72 -11.71
CA TYR A 325 5.65 4.66 -11.65
C TYR A 325 4.62 4.84 -12.77
N THR A 326 4.28 3.74 -13.43
CA THR A 326 3.25 3.68 -14.47
C THR A 326 2.27 2.57 -14.12
N ALA A 327 0.99 2.91 -13.98
CA ALA A 327 -0.06 1.98 -13.56
C ALA A 327 -1.09 1.72 -14.68
N PRO A 328 -1.78 0.56 -14.67
CA PRO A 328 -2.52 0.07 -15.84
C PRO A 328 -3.89 0.72 -16.07
N HIS A 329 -4.36 1.60 -15.17
CA HIS A 329 -5.71 2.13 -15.27
C HIS A 329 -5.78 3.35 -16.22
N LYS A 330 -6.73 3.33 -17.15
CA LYS A 330 -6.99 4.45 -18.05
C LYS A 330 -7.58 5.63 -17.25
N PRO A 331 -6.96 6.84 -17.31
CA PRO A 331 -7.55 8.04 -16.75
C PRO A 331 -8.90 8.36 -17.41
N GLN A 332 -9.83 8.87 -16.63
CA GLN A 332 -11.18 9.25 -17.02
C GLN A 332 -11.35 10.77 -16.92
N PRO A 333 -12.30 11.37 -17.67
CA PRO A 333 -12.57 12.80 -17.57
C PRO A 333 -13.07 13.17 -16.18
N ARG A 334 -12.65 14.35 -15.69
CA ARG A 334 -13.00 14.86 -14.35
C ARG A 334 -14.52 14.98 -14.16
N GLY A 335 -15.25 15.44 -15.18
CA GLY A 335 -16.71 15.56 -15.17
C GLY A 335 -17.20 16.32 -13.92
N ARG A 336 -18.11 15.71 -13.15
CA ARG A 336 -18.71 16.29 -11.94
C ARG A 336 -17.77 16.47 -10.74
N GLN A 337 -16.45 16.23 -10.87
CA GLN A 337 -15.49 16.33 -9.76
C GLN A 337 -15.47 17.73 -9.12
N GLN A 338 -15.58 18.82 -9.91
CA GLN A 338 -15.63 20.17 -9.34
C GLN A 338 -16.88 20.38 -8.49
N ARG A 339 -18.04 19.90 -8.95
CA ARG A 339 -19.29 19.91 -8.17
C ARG A 339 -19.16 19.09 -6.89
N ILE A 340 -18.59 17.88 -6.97
CA ILE A 340 -18.36 17.03 -5.80
C ILE A 340 -17.45 17.74 -4.79
N ASN A 341 -16.40 18.41 -5.24
CA ASN A 341 -15.51 19.17 -4.35
C ASN A 341 -16.19 20.40 -3.73
N ARG A 342 -17.13 21.05 -4.42
CA ARG A 342 -17.97 22.11 -3.84
C ARG A 342 -18.88 21.53 -2.75
N GLU A 343 -19.59 20.44 -3.06
CA GLU A 343 -20.42 19.74 -2.07
C GLU A 343 -19.62 19.27 -0.84
N LEU A 344 -18.37 18.83 -1.03
CA LEU A 344 -17.47 18.48 0.09
C LEU A 344 -17.09 19.69 0.95
N ALA A 345 -16.78 20.83 0.33
CA ALA A 345 -16.49 22.06 1.05
C ALA A 345 -17.70 22.56 1.84
N ASP A 346 -18.91 22.45 1.25
CA ASP A 346 -20.16 22.83 1.90
C ASP A 346 -20.47 21.91 3.10
N LEU A 347 -20.32 20.58 2.93
CA LEU A 347 -20.52 19.61 4.01
C LEU A 347 -19.54 19.83 5.17
N LEU A 348 -18.29 20.20 4.86
CA LEU A 348 -17.29 20.53 5.87
C LEU A 348 -17.69 21.80 6.64
N THR A 349 -18.13 22.83 5.93
CA THR A 349 -18.51 24.14 6.49
C THR A 349 -19.80 24.06 7.32
N GLN A 350 -20.78 23.28 6.89
CA GLN A 350 -22.02 23.06 7.64
C GLN A 350 -21.80 22.29 8.94
N GLY A 351 -20.75 21.45 9.01
CA GLY A 351 -20.35 20.76 10.23
C GLY A 351 -19.65 21.65 11.27
N THR A 352 -19.00 22.74 10.84
CA THR A 352 -18.31 23.70 11.74
C THR A 352 -19.23 24.76 12.33
N THR A 353 -20.42 24.99 11.75
CA THR A 353 -21.43 25.89 12.32
C THR A 353 -22.26 25.16 13.39
N GLY A 354 -21.66 24.91 14.56
CA GLY A 354 -22.33 24.76 15.85
C GLY A 354 -23.63 23.93 15.94
N ASN A 355 -23.71 22.75 15.34
CA ASN A 355 -24.87 21.85 15.48
C ASN A 355 -24.43 20.39 15.73
N ASN A 356 -23.77 20.15 16.87
CA ASN A 356 -23.70 18.80 17.42
C ASN A 356 -24.76 18.67 18.52
N GLN A 357 -25.75 17.82 18.24
CA GLN A 357 -26.92 17.43 19.05
C GLN A 357 -28.20 18.25 18.83
N ALA A 358 -28.89 17.97 17.71
CA ALA A 358 -30.36 17.96 17.70
C ALA A 358 -30.88 17.00 16.62
N ALA A 359 -31.69 16.05 17.09
CA ALA A 359 -32.76 15.30 16.45
C ALA A 359 -32.74 15.04 14.93
N ILE A 360 -32.94 13.75 14.61
CA ILE A 360 -33.69 13.31 13.44
C ILE A 360 -35.07 13.98 13.48
N GLU A 361 -35.20 15.16 12.87
CA GLU A 361 -36.51 15.71 12.54
C GLU A 361 -36.85 15.31 11.11
N PHE A 362 -37.78 14.37 11.02
CA PHE A 362 -38.62 14.20 9.84
C PHE A 362 -39.13 15.58 9.42
N ASN A 363 -38.94 15.88 8.15
CA ASN A 363 -39.41 17.09 7.50
C ASN A 363 -40.96 17.12 7.53
N LYS A 364 -41.55 17.47 8.68
CA LYS A 364 -42.96 17.82 8.81
C LYS A 364 -43.13 19.17 8.13
N ARG A 365 -43.68 19.14 6.92
CA ARG A 365 -44.15 20.35 6.24
C ARG A 365 -45.29 20.93 7.07
N TYR A 366 -45.03 22.06 7.72
CA TYR A 366 -46.09 22.91 8.26
C TYR A 366 -46.66 23.75 7.12
N PHE A 367 -47.94 23.55 6.81
CA PHE A 367 -48.69 24.45 5.95
C PHE A 367 -49.16 25.64 6.80
N GLY A 368 -48.56 26.81 6.60
CA GLY A 368 -48.89 28.05 7.32
C GLY A 368 -50.26 28.64 6.98
N SER A 369 -51.03 28.00 6.09
CA SER A 369 -52.42 28.33 5.84
C SER A 369 -53.18 27.05 5.51
N GLY A 370 -54.25 26.76 6.25
CA GLY A 370 -55.11 25.58 6.09
C GLY A 370 -55.93 25.55 4.80
N ARG A 371 -55.44 26.14 3.70
CA ARG A 371 -56.08 26.12 2.37
C ARG A 371 -55.55 25.06 1.42
N GLY A 372 -54.57 24.26 1.86
CA GLY A 372 -53.96 23.19 1.05
C GLY A 372 -54.27 21.75 1.48
N ALA A 373 -55.23 21.56 2.38
CA ALA A 373 -55.67 20.22 2.81
C ALA A 373 -57.11 19.98 2.33
N VAL A 374 -57.25 19.68 1.02
CA VAL A 374 -58.38 18.96 0.45
C VAL A 374 -57.81 17.87 -0.45
#